data_AF-A0A2V9VHM7-F1
#
_entry.id   AF-A0A2V9VHM7-F1
#
_cell.length_a   1.000
_cell.length_b   1.000
_cell.length_c   1.000
_cell.angle_alpha   90.00
_cell.angle_beta   90.00
_cell.angle_gamma   90.00
#
_symmetry.space_group_name_H-M   'P 1'
#
loop_
_entity.id
_entity.type
_entity.pdbx_description
1 polymer ?
#
loop_
_entity_poly.entity_id
_entity_poly.type
_entity_poly.pdbx_seq_one_letter_code
_entity_poly.pdbx_strand_id
1 'polypeptide(L)'
;MNHPSDRPVWSLLTRHWLSMAGTALVTTAGISWLFVLPLHMRGHVDNPYVGIIVFMILPVIFFTGLALIPLGIYLSKRNIQKGLAQPDFDRKAALQRLAWFFGITTALNILIGTQVTYRAVKHMETPQFCGGTCHSMSPELAAYQNSPHSRLECVECHVAPGASGWIESKTAGTRQLIETVFDTYRRPIPSALESNRLVPARETCENCHWPQKFAGVKLRVVNKYAEDESSSRTQTVLLMMVGGNKISGIHGAHLGPGVHIRFAAADAARQTIPWVEYRNTATGDV
;
A
#
# COMPACT_ATOMS: atom_id res chain seq x y z
N MET A 1 -17.10 -35.23 54.88
CA MET A 1 -16.73 -35.52 53.48
C MET A 1 -16.91 -34.21 52.71
N ASN A 2 -15.82 -33.45 52.48
CA ASN A 2 -15.90 -32.13 51.86
C ASN A 2 -15.64 -32.26 50.35
N HIS A 3 -16.65 -31.94 49.55
CA HIS A 3 -16.53 -31.81 48.09
C HIS A 3 -15.50 -30.72 47.73
N PRO A 4 -14.48 -30.99 46.90
CA PRO A 4 -13.63 -29.94 46.34
C PRO A 4 -14.13 -29.57 44.95
N SER A 5 -15.23 -28.83 44.87
CA SER A 5 -15.73 -28.30 43.60
C SER A 5 -16.08 -26.84 43.77
N ASP A 6 -15.08 -25.97 43.69
CA ASP A 6 -15.21 -24.56 43.27
C ASP A 6 -13.83 -23.91 43.13
N ARG A 7 -12.88 -24.64 42.54
CA ARG A 7 -11.68 -23.98 42.02
C ARG A 7 -11.99 -23.56 40.59
N PRO A 8 -12.09 -22.25 40.34
CA PRO A 8 -12.50 -21.80 39.04
C PRO A 8 -11.46 -22.19 37.99
N VAL A 9 -11.92 -22.57 36.79
CA VAL A 9 -11.11 -23.14 35.70
C VAL A 9 -9.89 -22.26 35.34
N TRP A 10 -10.01 -20.93 35.51
CA TRP A 10 -8.90 -19.98 35.31
C TRP A 10 -7.70 -20.19 36.26
N SER A 11 -7.91 -20.76 37.45
CA SER A 11 -6.84 -21.03 38.41
C SER A 11 -5.90 -22.16 37.97
N LEU A 12 -6.41 -23.10 37.18
CA LEU A 12 -5.63 -24.21 36.61
C LEU A 12 -4.91 -23.78 35.33
N LEU A 13 -5.53 -22.92 34.53
CA LEU A 13 -4.96 -22.38 33.28
C LEU A 13 -3.76 -21.46 33.52
N THR A 14 -3.77 -20.69 34.61
CA THR A 14 -2.71 -19.71 34.93
C THR A 14 -1.56 -20.29 35.77
N ARG A 15 -1.70 -21.52 36.26
CA ARG A 15 -0.70 -22.17 37.12
C ARG A 15 0.54 -22.65 36.36
N HIS A 16 0.43 -22.94 35.07
CA HIS A 16 1.55 -23.42 34.25
C HIS A 16 1.75 -22.54 33.01
N TRP A 17 3.00 -22.23 32.69
CA TRP A 17 3.32 -21.34 31.56
C TRP A 17 2.91 -21.95 30.20
N LEU A 18 3.00 -23.28 30.04
CA LEU A 18 2.51 -23.99 28.84
C LEU A 18 1.02 -23.76 28.56
N SER A 19 0.16 -23.77 29.59
CA SER A 19 -1.29 -23.59 29.37
C SER A 19 -1.62 -22.15 29.00
N MET A 20 -0.88 -21.17 29.54
CA MET A 20 -1.00 -19.77 29.12
C MET A 20 -0.50 -19.57 27.68
N ALA A 21 0.66 -20.12 27.34
CA ALA A 21 1.22 -20.07 25.98
C ALA A 21 0.27 -20.71 24.96
N GLY A 22 -0.29 -21.88 25.28
CA GLY A 22 -1.28 -22.55 24.44
C GLY A 22 -2.55 -21.72 24.24
N THR A 23 -3.04 -21.06 25.30
CA THR A 23 -4.21 -20.17 25.21
C THR A 23 -3.94 -18.98 24.30
N ALA A 24 -2.77 -18.33 24.42
CA ALA A 24 -2.38 -17.23 23.55
C ALA A 24 -2.27 -17.66 22.07
N LEU A 25 -1.67 -18.82 21.80
CA LEU A 25 -1.57 -19.34 20.44
C LEU A 25 -2.94 -19.63 19.83
N VAL A 26 -3.85 -20.25 20.59
CA VAL A 26 -5.21 -20.55 20.14
C VAL A 26 -6.01 -19.27 19.89
N THR A 27 -5.94 -18.28 20.77
CA THR A 27 -6.67 -17.01 20.57
C THR A 27 -6.10 -16.21 19.40
N THR A 28 -4.78 -16.08 19.29
CA THR A 28 -4.15 -15.39 18.15
C THR A 28 -4.44 -16.10 16.83
N ALA A 29 -4.33 -17.43 16.77
CA ALA A 29 -4.64 -18.19 15.55
C ALA A 29 -6.14 -18.13 15.20
N GLY A 30 -7.02 -18.23 16.20
CA GLY A 30 -8.48 -18.13 16.01
C GLY A 30 -8.91 -16.76 15.49
N ILE A 31 -8.38 -15.68 16.07
CA ILE A 31 -8.62 -14.31 15.58
C ILE A 31 -8.09 -14.16 14.16
N SER A 32 -6.87 -14.64 13.88
CA SER A 32 -6.29 -14.59 12.54
C SER A 32 -7.16 -15.34 11.51
N TRP A 33 -7.78 -16.45 11.91
CA TRP A 33 -8.68 -17.21 11.05
C TRP A 33 -9.97 -16.45 10.71
N LEU A 34 -10.54 -15.70 11.66
CA LEU A 34 -11.71 -14.84 11.42
C LEU A 34 -11.43 -13.78 10.35
N PHE A 35 -10.23 -13.20 10.34
CA PHE A 35 -9.83 -12.21 9.33
C PHE A 35 -9.57 -12.81 7.94
N VAL A 36 -9.23 -14.09 7.89
CA VAL A 36 -8.88 -14.80 6.65
C VAL A 36 -10.09 -15.50 6.01
N LEU A 37 -11.14 -15.75 6.79
CA LEU A 37 -12.39 -16.39 6.36
C LEU A 37 -13.05 -15.72 5.13
N PRO A 38 -13.07 -14.38 4.99
CA PRO A 38 -13.62 -13.71 3.80
C PRO A 38 -12.86 -14.01 2.51
N LEU A 39 -11.56 -14.30 2.59
CA LEU A 39 -10.73 -14.67 1.42
C LEU A 39 -11.09 -16.07 0.90
N HIS A 40 -11.60 -16.96 1.76
CA HIS A 40 -11.93 -18.35 1.43
C HIS A 40 -13.25 -18.48 0.67
N MET A 41 -14.25 -17.68 1.07
CA MET A 41 -15.58 -17.69 0.44
C MET A 41 -15.55 -17.25 -1.03
N ARG A 42 -14.45 -16.65 -1.49
CA ARG A 42 -14.30 -16.08 -2.84
C ARG A 42 -13.50 -16.95 -3.82
N GLY A 43 -13.03 -18.12 -3.39
CA GLY A 43 -12.58 -19.19 -4.30
C GLY A 43 -11.23 -19.02 -5.02
N HIS A 44 -10.52 -17.89 -4.86
CA HIS A 44 -9.24 -17.67 -5.55
C HIS A 44 -8.15 -17.21 -4.59
N VAL A 45 -7.18 -18.10 -4.33
CA VAL A 45 -5.91 -17.76 -3.68
C VAL A 45 -4.83 -17.87 -4.75
N ASP A 46 -4.70 -16.84 -5.60
CA ASP A 46 -3.76 -16.85 -6.73
C ASP A 46 -2.29 -16.81 -6.31
N ASN A 47 -2.02 -16.58 -5.01
CA ASN A 47 -0.69 -16.59 -4.43
C ASN A 47 -0.46 -17.87 -3.59
N PRO A 48 0.39 -18.80 -4.05
CA PRO A 48 0.71 -20.05 -3.34
C PRO A 48 1.16 -19.85 -1.89
N TYR A 49 1.83 -18.72 -1.59
CA TYR A 49 2.33 -18.42 -0.24
C TYR A 49 1.21 -18.08 0.74
N VAL A 50 0.14 -17.43 0.28
CA VAL A 50 -1.03 -17.15 1.12
C VAL A 50 -1.72 -18.47 1.47
N GLY A 51 -1.84 -19.38 0.50
CA GLY A 51 -2.33 -20.73 0.74
C GLY A 51 -1.51 -21.49 1.80
N ILE A 52 -0.17 -21.46 1.70
CA ILE A 52 0.71 -22.11 2.68
C ILE A 52 0.51 -21.54 4.09
N ILE A 53 0.45 -20.22 4.23
CA ILE A 53 0.29 -19.58 5.55
C ILE A 53 -1.05 -19.97 6.16
N VAL A 54 -2.12 -19.95 5.37
CA VAL A 54 -3.47 -20.17 5.89
C VAL A 54 -3.80 -21.65 6.09
N PHE A 55 -3.42 -22.52 5.16
CA PHE A 55 -3.79 -23.94 5.19
C PHE A 55 -2.79 -24.82 5.91
N MET A 56 -1.54 -24.36 6.10
CA MET A 56 -0.49 -25.16 6.72
C MET A 56 -0.01 -24.53 8.03
N ILE A 57 0.43 -23.28 8.02
CA ILE A 57 1.07 -22.67 9.18
C ILE A 57 0.05 -22.33 10.27
N LEU A 58 -1.05 -21.66 9.92
CA LEU A 58 -2.06 -21.24 10.89
C LEU A 58 -2.71 -22.43 11.64
N PRO A 59 -3.11 -23.53 10.97
CA PRO A 59 -3.67 -24.71 11.63
C PRO A 59 -2.64 -25.38 12.53
N VAL A 60 -1.39 -25.50 12.10
CA VAL A 60 -0.31 -26.06 12.95
C VAL A 60 -0.14 -25.25 14.23
N ILE A 61 -0.14 -23.91 14.16
CA ILE A 61 -0.06 -23.04 15.35
C ILE A 61 -1.28 -23.24 16.25
N PHE A 62 -2.49 -23.30 15.67
CA PHE A 62 -3.73 -23.50 16.42
C PHE A 62 -3.75 -24.85 17.16
N PHE A 63 -3.48 -25.96 16.47
CA PHE A 63 -3.48 -27.29 17.06
C PHE A 63 -2.35 -27.49 18.07
N THR A 64 -1.18 -26.90 17.82
CA THR A 64 -0.08 -26.88 18.80
C THR A 64 -0.52 -26.13 20.06
N GLY A 65 -1.14 -24.96 19.91
CA GLY A 65 -1.70 -24.22 21.04
C GLY A 65 -2.74 -25.03 21.82
N LEU A 66 -3.65 -25.71 21.11
CA LEU A 66 -4.68 -26.56 21.70
C LEU A 66 -4.09 -27.75 22.48
N ALA A 67 -2.98 -28.34 22.01
CA ALA A 67 -2.29 -29.43 22.69
C ALA A 67 -1.49 -28.97 23.93
N LEU A 68 -0.94 -27.75 23.91
CA LEU A 68 -0.19 -27.18 25.03
C LEU A 68 -1.07 -26.85 26.25
N ILE A 69 -2.36 -26.55 26.05
CA ILE A 69 -3.33 -26.29 27.12
C ILE A 69 -3.52 -27.51 28.07
N PRO A 70 -3.99 -28.68 27.59
CA PRO A 70 -4.16 -29.87 28.44
C PRO A 70 -2.81 -30.39 28.95
N LEU A 71 -1.73 -30.27 28.18
CA LEU A 71 -0.39 -30.66 28.62
C LEU A 71 0.08 -29.80 29.81
N GLY A 72 -0.13 -28.48 29.75
CA GLY A 72 0.17 -27.56 30.86
C GLY A 72 -0.65 -27.86 32.11
N ILE A 73 -1.94 -28.17 31.95
CA ILE A 73 -2.83 -28.54 33.06
C ILE A 73 -2.41 -29.89 33.68
N TYR A 74 -2.05 -30.88 32.85
CA TYR A 74 -1.59 -32.18 33.30
C TYR A 74 -0.29 -32.10 34.09
N LEU A 75 0.71 -31.36 33.57
CA LEU A 75 1.98 -31.14 34.27
C LEU A 75 1.79 -30.37 35.58
N SER A 76 0.88 -29.38 35.61
CA SER A 76 0.50 -28.67 36.83
C SER A 76 -0.06 -29.62 37.89
N LYS A 77 -1.01 -30.50 37.51
CA LYS A 77 -1.59 -31.50 38.43
C LYS A 77 -0.54 -32.51 38.92
N ARG A 78 0.36 -32.95 38.04
CA ARG A 78 1.43 -33.91 38.38
C ARG A 78 2.44 -33.31 39.36
N ASN A 79 2.80 -32.04 39.22
CA ASN A 79 3.71 -31.37 40.16
C ASN A 79 3.09 -31.17 41.55
N ILE A 80 1.78 -30.96 41.63
CA ILE A 80 1.03 -30.90 42.91
C ILE A 80 1.00 -32.28 43.57
N GLN A 81 0.73 -33.35 42.81
CA GLN A 81 0.70 -34.72 43.33
C GLN A 81 2.07 -35.21 43.83
N LYS A 82 3.16 -34.73 43.22
CA LYS A 82 4.54 -35.04 43.64
C LYS A 82 5.04 -34.17 44.79
N GLY A 83 4.22 -33.26 45.34
CA GLY A 83 4.62 -32.36 46.43
C GLY A 83 5.62 -31.27 46.03
N LEU A 84 5.92 -31.11 44.73
CA LEU A 84 6.87 -30.13 44.19
C LEU A 84 6.27 -28.72 44.11
N ALA A 85 4.96 -28.59 44.29
CA ALA A 85 4.25 -27.32 44.30
C ALA A 85 3.26 -27.32 45.47
N GLN A 86 3.31 -26.28 46.30
CA GLN A 86 2.35 -26.13 47.39
C GLN A 86 0.93 -25.99 46.83
N PRO A 87 -0.08 -26.63 47.46
CA PRO A 87 -1.46 -26.58 47.00
C PRO A 87 -2.08 -25.18 47.17
N ASP A 88 -1.43 -24.30 47.93
CA ASP A 88 -1.88 -22.93 48.17
C ASP A 88 -1.85 -22.10 46.88
N PHE A 89 -2.87 -21.28 46.70
CA PHE A 89 -3.04 -20.45 45.51
C PHE A 89 -2.80 -19.00 45.91
N ASP A 90 -1.56 -18.53 45.77
CA ASP A 90 -1.28 -17.10 45.89
C ASP A 90 -1.86 -16.36 44.68
N ARG A 91 -3.05 -15.80 44.88
CA ARG A 91 -3.77 -14.99 43.90
C ARG A 91 -2.92 -13.82 43.38
N LYS A 92 -2.05 -13.24 44.22
CA LYS A 92 -1.22 -12.09 43.84
C LYS A 92 -0.08 -12.53 42.91
N ALA A 93 0.61 -13.61 43.23
CA ALA A 93 1.63 -14.19 42.35
C ALA A 93 1.05 -14.72 41.03
N ALA A 94 -0.13 -15.35 41.07
CA ALA A 94 -0.85 -15.78 39.87
C ALA A 94 -1.24 -14.60 38.97
N LEU A 95 -1.75 -13.51 39.56
CA LEU A 95 -2.05 -12.28 38.83
C LEU A 95 -0.80 -11.60 38.26
N GLN A 96 0.33 -11.60 38.99
CA GLN A 96 1.60 -11.08 38.47
C GLN A 96 2.12 -11.87 37.27
N ARG A 97 2.05 -13.21 37.31
CA ARG A 97 2.44 -14.06 36.17
C ARG A 97 1.52 -13.85 34.98
N LEU A 98 0.22 -13.69 35.23
CA LEU A 98 -0.77 -13.38 34.22
C LEU A 98 -0.49 -12.02 33.57
N ALA A 99 -0.24 -10.99 34.38
CA ALA A 99 0.08 -9.65 33.94
C ALA A 99 1.38 -9.62 33.11
N TRP A 100 2.44 -10.31 33.55
CA TRP A 100 3.68 -10.44 32.78
C TRP A 100 3.47 -11.18 31.47
N PHE A 101 2.75 -12.30 31.49
CA PHE A 101 2.50 -13.10 30.30
C PHE A 101 1.68 -12.32 29.26
N PHE A 102 0.58 -11.69 29.67
CA PHE A 102 -0.21 -10.85 28.77
C PHE A 102 0.54 -9.58 28.35
N GLY A 103 1.31 -8.96 29.24
CA GLY A 103 2.14 -7.81 28.92
C GLY A 103 3.17 -8.12 27.83
N ILE A 104 3.93 -9.20 27.99
CA ILE A 104 4.91 -9.67 26.99
C ILE A 104 4.22 -10.07 25.70
N THR A 105 3.15 -10.85 25.78
CA THR A 105 2.41 -11.30 24.60
C THR A 105 1.82 -10.12 23.83
N THR A 106 1.26 -9.13 24.52
CA THR A 106 0.73 -7.91 23.90
C THR A 106 1.84 -7.09 23.26
N ALA A 107 2.97 -6.90 23.95
CA ALA A 107 4.12 -6.19 23.40
C ALA A 107 4.65 -6.87 22.12
N LEU A 108 4.76 -8.21 22.13
CA LEU A 108 5.15 -8.98 20.94
C LEU A 108 4.11 -8.87 19.82
N ASN A 109 2.82 -8.94 20.12
CA ASN A 109 1.76 -8.77 19.12
C ASN A 109 1.77 -7.37 18.52
N ILE A 110 2.00 -6.32 19.32
CA ILE A 110 2.14 -4.94 18.82
C ILE A 110 3.36 -4.84 17.90
N LEU A 111 4.50 -5.39 18.32
CA LEU A 111 5.74 -5.36 17.51
C LEU A 111 5.54 -6.06 16.16
N ILE A 112 5.03 -7.30 16.19
CA ILE A 112 4.80 -8.11 14.99
C ILE A 112 3.72 -7.46 14.13
N GLY A 113 2.59 -7.09 14.72
CA GLY A 113 1.46 -6.47 14.04
C GLY A 113 1.84 -5.16 13.35
N THR A 114 2.65 -4.33 14.01
CA THR A 114 3.18 -3.09 13.41
C THR A 114 4.05 -3.41 12.20
N GLN A 115 4.95 -4.39 12.29
CA GLN A 115 5.83 -4.71 11.16
C GLN A 115 5.10 -5.36 9.98
N VAL A 116 4.14 -6.25 10.26
CA VAL A 116 3.30 -6.84 9.21
C VAL A 116 2.47 -5.76 8.54
N THR A 117 1.83 -4.88 9.32
CA THR A 117 1.00 -3.79 8.78
C THR A 117 1.84 -2.81 7.96
N TYR A 118 3.02 -2.43 8.45
CA TYR A 118 3.94 -1.55 7.72
C TYR A 118 4.34 -2.15 6.36
N ARG A 119 4.72 -3.42 6.32
CA ARG A 119 5.05 -4.11 5.06
C ARG A 119 3.85 -4.22 4.12
N ALA A 120 2.66 -4.50 4.66
CA ALA A 120 1.43 -4.56 3.87
C ALA A 120 1.11 -3.20 3.24
N VAL A 121 1.17 -2.12 4.02
CA VAL A 121 0.96 -0.75 3.51
C VAL A 121 1.98 -0.39 2.44
N LYS A 122 3.26 -0.67 2.68
CA LYS A 122 4.32 -0.41 1.71
C LYS A 122 4.13 -1.21 0.41
N HIS A 123 3.67 -2.45 0.51
CA HIS A 123 3.35 -3.25 -0.69
C HIS A 123 2.18 -2.65 -1.47
N MET A 124 1.16 -2.12 -0.78
CA MET A 124 0.01 -1.44 -1.40
C MET A 124 0.37 -0.13 -2.13
N GLU A 125 1.63 0.29 -2.08
CA GLU A 125 2.13 1.50 -2.75
C GLU A 125 2.91 1.17 -4.03
N THR A 126 3.03 -0.13 -4.36
CA THR A 126 3.85 -0.62 -5.48
C THR A 126 3.09 -0.77 -6.79
N PRO A 127 3.77 -0.67 -7.96
CA PRO A 127 3.20 -0.97 -9.26
C PRO A 127 2.60 -2.38 -9.36
N GLN A 128 3.21 -3.35 -8.68
CA GLN A 128 2.72 -4.73 -8.64
C GLN A 128 1.36 -4.81 -7.95
N PHE A 129 1.17 -4.06 -6.86
CA PHE A 129 -0.13 -4.02 -6.21
C PHE A 129 -1.16 -3.25 -7.07
N CYS A 130 -0.83 -2.01 -7.46
CA CYS A 130 -1.77 -1.15 -8.19
C CYS A 130 -2.14 -1.69 -9.57
N GLY A 131 -1.16 -2.16 -10.33
CA GLY A 131 -1.34 -2.60 -11.71
C GLY A 131 -1.47 -4.13 -11.89
N GLY A 132 -0.87 -4.90 -10.98
CA GLY A 132 -0.80 -6.37 -11.10
C GLY A 132 -1.90 -7.12 -10.37
N THR A 133 -2.57 -6.50 -9.39
CA THR A 133 -3.63 -7.17 -8.60
C THR A 133 -4.97 -7.17 -9.33
N CYS A 134 -5.31 -6.09 -10.02
CA CYS A 134 -6.59 -5.93 -10.71
C CYS A 134 -6.39 -5.96 -12.23
N HIS A 135 -7.12 -6.83 -12.93
CA HIS A 135 -7.06 -6.90 -14.39
C HIS A 135 -7.45 -5.57 -15.06
N SER A 136 -8.33 -4.79 -14.42
CA SER A 136 -8.77 -3.48 -14.91
C SER A 136 -7.65 -2.44 -15.01
N MET A 137 -6.52 -2.67 -14.33
CA MET A 137 -5.33 -1.81 -14.32
C MET A 137 -4.19 -2.32 -15.22
N SER A 138 -4.42 -3.40 -15.97
CA SER A 138 -3.41 -3.98 -16.87
C SER A 138 -2.93 -2.99 -17.96
N PRO A 139 -3.80 -2.19 -18.60
CA PRO A 139 -3.36 -1.18 -19.57
C PRO A 139 -2.41 -0.15 -18.94
N GLU A 140 -2.71 0.31 -17.73
CA GLU A 140 -1.93 1.31 -16.99
C GLU A 140 -0.59 0.73 -16.56
N LEU A 141 -0.53 -0.54 -16.13
CA LEU A 141 0.72 -1.22 -15.82
C LEU A 141 1.61 -1.36 -17.06
N ALA A 142 1.03 -1.73 -18.19
CA ALA A 142 1.76 -1.84 -19.46
C ALA A 142 2.31 -0.47 -19.91
N ALA A 143 1.53 0.60 -19.77
CA ALA A 143 1.98 1.95 -20.05
C ALA A 143 3.12 2.40 -19.11
N TYR A 144 2.99 2.11 -17.81
CA TYR A 144 4.03 2.39 -16.81
C TYR A 144 5.36 1.70 -17.15
N GLN A 145 5.32 0.41 -17.48
CA GLN A 145 6.50 -0.38 -17.83
C GLN A 145 7.24 0.15 -19.07
N ASN A 146 6.50 0.73 -20.02
CA ASN A 146 7.05 1.32 -21.24
C ASN A 146 7.35 2.82 -21.12
N SER A 147 7.31 3.39 -19.90
CA SER A 147 7.52 4.81 -19.66
C SER A 147 8.93 5.14 -19.11
N PRO A 148 9.40 6.39 -19.21
CA PRO A 148 10.63 6.84 -18.54
C PRO A 148 10.57 6.76 -17.00
N HIS A 149 9.38 6.55 -16.42
CA HIS A 149 9.14 6.48 -14.97
C HIS A 149 8.93 5.05 -14.46
N SER A 150 9.26 4.02 -15.26
CA SER A 150 9.06 2.60 -14.95
C SER A 150 9.86 2.05 -13.75
N ARG A 151 10.57 2.93 -13.03
CA ARG A 151 11.38 2.62 -11.85
C ARG A 151 10.95 3.38 -10.60
N LEU A 152 9.91 4.20 -10.70
CA LEU A 152 9.33 4.94 -9.58
C LEU A 152 8.09 4.21 -9.07
N GLU A 153 7.80 4.31 -7.78
CA GLU A 153 6.56 3.75 -7.24
C GLU A 153 5.34 4.55 -7.74
N CYS A 154 4.19 3.90 -7.95
CA CYS A 154 2.99 4.59 -8.44
C CYS A 154 2.58 5.78 -7.55
N VAL A 155 2.78 5.62 -6.23
CA VAL A 155 2.42 6.64 -5.25
C VAL A 155 3.25 7.91 -5.31
N GLU A 156 4.44 7.87 -5.93
CA GLU A 156 5.27 9.07 -6.11
C GLU A 156 4.61 10.11 -7.02
N CYS A 157 3.64 9.69 -7.83
CA CYS A 157 2.85 10.57 -8.70
C CYS A 157 1.35 10.59 -8.34
N HIS A 158 0.80 9.47 -7.84
CA HIS A 158 -0.65 9.31 -7.64
C HIS A 158 -1.13 9.58 -6.21
N VAL A 159 -0.24 9.89 -5.25
CA VAL A 159 -0.61 10.20 -3.87
C VAL A 159 -0.03 11.56 -3.50
N ALA A 160 -0.89 12.48 -3.07
CA ALA A 160 -0.44 13.77 -2.59
C ALA A 160 0.44 13.60 -1.33
N PRO A 161 1.50 14.41 -1.16
CA PRO A 161 2.38 14.30 -0.02
C PRO A 161 1.65 14.58 1.31
N GLY A 162 2.13 13.95 2.38
CA GLY A 162 1.61 14.15 3.73
C GLY A 162 0.48 13.19 4.13
N ALA A 163 0.05 13.31 5.38
CA ALA A 163 -0.90 12.38 5.99
C ALA A 163 -2.29 12.44 5.35
N SER A 164 -2.75 13.63 4.94
CA SER A 164 -4.05 13.81 4.28
C SER A 164 -4.12 13.07 2.95
N GLY A 165 -3.12 13.26 2.08
CA GLY A 165 -3.05 12.57 0.79
C GLY A 165 -2.92 11.06 0.95
N TRP A 166 -2.16 10.61 1.96
CA TRP A 166 -2.10 9.19 2.31
C TRP A 166 -3.47 8.63 2.71
N ILE A 167 -4.21 9.29 3.61
CA ILE A 167 -5.56 8.86 4.02
C ILE A 167 -6.52 8.85 2.83
N GLU A 168 -6.53 9.92 2.03
CA GLU A 168 -7.39 10.03 0.84
C GLU A 168 -7.11 8.92 -0.17
N SER A 169 -5.85 8.55 -0.36
CA SER A 169 -5.49 7.44 -1.25
C SER A 169 -6.06 6.10 -0.78
N LYS A 170 -6.05 5.82 0.54
CA LYS A 170 -6.54 4.55 1.09
C LYS A 170 -8.07 4.48 1.10
N THR A 171 -8.75 5.60 1.36
CA THR A 171 -10.22 5.68 1.24
C THR A 171 -10.65 5.55 -0.22
N ALA A 172 -9.95 6.20 -1.15
CA ALA A 172 -10.18 6.04 -2.59
C ALA A 172 -9.94 4.60 -3.06
N GLY A 173 -8.87 3.94 -2.59
CA GLY A 173 -8.59 2.53 -2.89
C GLY A 173 -9.67 1.59 -2.36
N THR A 174 -10.23 1.85 -1.17
CA THR A 174 -11.38 1.10 -0.64
C THR A 174 -12.60 1.25 -1.54
N ARG A 175 -12.87 2.48 -2.01
CA ARG A 175 -13.95 2.75 -2.97
C ARG A 175 -13.72 2.01 -4.30
N GLN A 176 -12.50 2.05 -4.83
CA GLN A 176 -12.12 1.34 -6.06
C GLN A 176 -12.28 -0.18 -5.93
N LEU A 177 -11.92 -0.74 -4.77
CA LEU A 177 -12.13 -2.16 -4.49
C LEU A 177 -13.63 -2.51 -4.54
N ILE A 178 -14.48 -1.69 -3.91
CA ILE A 178 -15.94 -1.85 -3.95
C ILE A 178 -16.43 -1.77 -5.41
N GLU A 179 -16.03 -0.73 -6.15
CA GLU A 179 -16.42 -0.54 -7.55
C GLU A 179 -15.96 -1.71 -8.44
N THR A 180 -14.79 -2.29 -8.18
CA THR A 180 -14.27 -3.44 -8.92
C THR A 180 -15.03 -4.73 -8.57
N VAL A 181 -15.32 -4.95 -7.29
CA VAL A 181 -16.06 -6.13 -6.81
C VAL A 181 -17.50 -6.14 -7.35
N PHE A 182 -18.14 -4.99 -7.42
CA PHE A 182 -19.52 -4.86 -7.92
C PHE A 182 -19.60 -4.53 -9.42
N ASP A 183 -18.46 -4.45 -10.12
CA ASP A 183 -18.35 -4.07 -11.53
C ASP A 183 -19.09 -2.75 -11.88
N THR A 184 -19.01 -1.77 -10.98
CA THR A 184 -19.66 -0.46 -11.13
C THR A 184 -18.69 0.66 -11.50
N TYR A 185 -17.43 0.33 -11.80
CA TYR A 185 -16.44 1.31 -12.22
C TYR A 185 -16.68 1.81 -13.66
N ARG A 186 -16.26 3.05 -13.94
CA ARG A 186 -16.38 3.65 -15.27
C ARG A 186 -15.41 3.02 -16.26
N ARG A 187 -15.88 2.82 -17.49
CA ARG A 187 -15.09 2.31 -18.63
C ARG A 187 -15.22 3.29 -19.82
N PRO A 188 -14.10 3.80 -20.38
CA PRO A 188 -12.73 3.65 -19.90
C PRO A 188 -12.53 4.34 -18.54
N ILE A 189 -11.47 3.94 -17.82
CA ILE A 189 -11.15 4.51 -16.51
C ILE A 189 -10.65 5.95 -16.73
N PRO A 190 -11.27 6.96 -16.11
CA PRO A 190 -10.95 8.35 -16.37
C PRO A 190 -9.54 8.68 -15.86
N SER A 191 -8.80 9.48 -16.63
CA SER A 191 -7.49 9.95 -16.20
C SER A 191 -7.58 10.85 -14.95
N ALA A 192 -6.45 11.08 -14.28
CA ALA A 192 -6.38 12.03 -13.16
C ALA A 192 -6.73 13.47 -13.59
N LEU A 193 -6.44 13.84 -14.85
CA LEU A 193 -6.83 15.11 -15.45
C LEU A 193 -8.35 15.23 -15.59
N GLU A 194 -8.99 14.19 -16.14
CA GLU A 194 -10.42 14.13 -16.38
C GLU A 194 -11.22 14.06 -15.08
N SER A 195 -10.72 13.31 -14.10
CA SER A 195 -11.34 13.20 -12.78
C SER A 195 -11.00 14.34 -11.82
N ASN A 196 -10.17 15.29 -12.24
CA ASN A 196 -9.68 16.40 -11.43
C ASN A 196 -8.98 15.95 -10.13
N ARG A 197 -8.31 14.81 -10.17
CA ARG A 197 -7.52 14.22 -9.07
C ARG A 197 -6.01 14.24 -9.33
N LEU A 198 -5.57 14.97 -10.36
CA LEU A 198 -4.16 15.12 -10.65
C LEU A 198 -3.49 15.92 -9.52
N VAL A 199 -2.50 15.31 -8.88
CA VAL A 199 -1.67 15.99 -7.88
C VAL A 199 -0.87 17.09 -8.59
N PRO A 200 -0.75 18.30 -8.01
CA PRO A 200 0.00 19.39 -8.62
C PRO A 200 1.43 18.99 -9.01
N ALA A 201 1.89 19.46 -10.17
CA ALA A 201 3.24 19.14 -10.67
C ALA A 201 4.35 19.59 -9.71
N ARG A 202 4.12 20.68 -8.97
CA ARG A 202 5.02 21.17 -7.91
C ARG A 202 5.26 20.19 -6.77
N GLU A 203 4.29 19.34 -6.49
CA GLU A 203 4.33 18.37 -5.39
C GLU A 203 4.81 16.98 -5.85
N THR A 204 4.88 16.74 -7.16
CA THR A 204 5.21 15.45 -7.76
C THR A 204 6.35 15.59 -8.77
N CYS A 205 6.05 16.07 -9.97
CA CYS A 205 6.98 16.18 -11.10
C CYS A 205 8.24 16.99 -10.75
N GLU A 206 8.07 18.13 -10.07
CA GLU A 206 9.17 19.07 -9.79
C GLU A 206 10.17 18.56 -8.75
N ASN A 207 9.85 17.48 -8.03
CA ASN A 207 10.80 16.81 -7.13
C ASN A 207 11.99 16.21 -7.89
N CYS A 208 11.80 15.88 -9.18
CA CYS A 208 12.84 15.33 -10.04
C CYS A 208 13.11 16.19 -11.29
N HIS A 209 12.11 16.94 -11.78
CA HIS A 209 12.21 17.79 -12.96
C HIS A 209 12.26 19.27 -12.57
N TRP A 210 13.43 19.92 -12.64
CA TRP A 210 13.55 21.35 -12.33
C TRP A 210 13.21 22.25 -13.53
N PRO A 211 12.09 22.99 -13.51
CA PRO A 211 11.69 23.86 -14.62
C PRO A 211 12.70 24.98 -14.89
N GLN A 212 13.44 25.39 -13.87
CA GLN A 212 14.42 26.48 -13.94
C GLN A 212 15.75 26.05 -14.56
N LYS A 213 16.00 24.75 -14.70
CA LYS A 213 17.23 24.25 -15.30
C LYS A 213 17.24 24.60 -16.78
N PHE A 214 18.28 25.32 -17.21
CA PHE A 214 18.45 25.67 -18.61
C PHE A 214 18.66 24.42 -19.47
N ALA A 215 17.78 24.25 -20.45
CA ALA A 215 17.98 23.32 -21.54
C ALA A 215 18.45 24.12 -22.77
N GLY A 216 19.63 23.78 -23.27
CA GLY A 216 20.16 24.38 -24.48
C GLY A 216 19.35 24.07 -25.73
N VAL A 217 19.90 24.43 -26.87
CA VAL A 217 19.28 24.18 -28.17
C VAL A 217 19.24 22.66 -28.43
N LYS A 218 18.06 22.15 -28.81
CA LYS A 218 17.88 20.76 -29.23
C LYS A 218 17.79 20.69 -30.74
N LEU A 219 18.63 19.85 -31.33
CA LEU A 219 18.59 19.48 -32.74
C LEU A 219 17.84 18.15 -32.87
N ARG A 220 16.80 18.12 -33.70
CA ARG A 220 16.09 16.89 -34.07
C ARG A 220 16.09 16.76 -35.57
N VAL A 221 16.69 15.69 -36.08
CA VAL A 221 16.69 15.35 -37.50
C VAL A 221 15.66 14.25 -37.73
N VAL A 222 14.64 14.55 -38.51
CA VAL A 222 13.60 13.59 -38.89
C VAL A 222 13.85 13.18 -40.32
N ASN A 223 14.23 11.92 -40.51
CA ASN A 223 14.40 11.34 -41.84
C ASN A 223 13.03 10.83 -42.32
N LYS A 224 12.66 11.16 -43.54
CA LYS A 224 11.56 10.54 -44.27
C LYS A 224 12.10 9.94 -45.55
N TYR A 225 11.55 8.80 -45.93
CA TYR A 225 11.87 8.14 -47.17
C TYR A 225 10.61 8.14 -48.03
N ALA A 226 10.74 8.51 -49.30
CA ALA A 226 9.65 8.40 -50.24
C ALA A 226 9.34 6.93 -50.55
N GLU A 227 8.13 6.68 -51.02
CA GLU A 227 7.67 5.34 -51.43
C GLU A 227 8.08 5.03 -52.89
N ASP A 228 9.25 5.50 -53.32
CA ASP A 228 9.83 5.16 -54.62
C ASP A 228 10.81 3.99 -54.50
N GLU A 229 11.09 3.32 -55.63
CA GLU A 229 12.00 2.17 -55.67
C GLU A 229 13.41 2.50 -55.14
N SER A 230 13.85 3.75 -55.33
CA SER A 230 15.15 4.22 -54.84
C SER A 230 15.18 4.61 -53.35
N SER A 231 14.02 4.60 -52.68
CA SER A 231 13.80 5.07 -51.30
C SER A 231 14.45 6.42 -51.04
N SER A 232 14.05 7.42 -51.82
CA SER A 232 14.62 8.77 -51.80
C SER A 232 14.50 9.39 -50.41
N ARG A 233 15.65 9.73 -49.79
CA ARG A 233 15.71 10.30 -48.44
C ARG A 233 15.49 11.81 -48.45
N THR A 234 14.49 12.27 -47.70
CA THR A 234 14.31 13.68 -47.33
C THR A 234 14.57 13.86 -45.83
N GLN A 235 15.18 14.99 -45.43
CA GLN A 235 15.46 15.28 -44.02
C GLN A 235 14.81 16.58 -43.60
N THR A 236 14.07 16.55 -42.49
CA THR A 236 13.63 17.76 -41.79
C THR A 236 14.55 17.98 -40.59
N VAL A 237 15.25 19.10 -40.57
CA VAL A 237 16.15 19.49 -39.49
C VAL A 237 15.44 20.53 -38.62
N LEU A 238 15.10 20.15 -37.39
CA LEU A 238 14.42 21.01 -36.42
C LEU A 238 15.41 21.47 -35.37
N LEU A 239 15.52 22.79 -35.20
CA LEU A 239 16.33 23.41 -34.17
C LEU A 239 15.40 24.16 -33.20
N MET A 240 15.45 23.82 -31.91
CA MET A 240 14.55 24.38 -30.91
C MET A 240 15.32 24.88 -29.68
N MET A 241 15.19 26.16 -29.36
CA MET A 241 15.69 26.74 -28.12
C MET A 241 14.73 26.40 -26.98
N VAL A 242 15.06 25.34 -26.23
CA VAL A 242 14.23 24.90 -25.11
C VAL A 242 14.27 25.96 -23.98
N GLY A 243 15.44 26.53 -23.72
CA GLY A 243 15.62 27.61 -22.75
C GLY A 243 15.40 27.16 -21.30
N GLY A 244 15.12 28.12 -20.41
CA GLY A 244 14.81 27.86 -19.00
C GLY A 244 14.99 29.10 -18.13
N ASN A 245 14.14 29.23 -17.11
CA ASN A 245 14.13 30.38 -16.19
C ASN A 245 13.99 31.73 -16.95
N LYS A 246 14.91 32.69 -16.72
CA LYS A 246 14.91 34.03 -17.33
C LYS A 246 15.47 34.09 -18.76
N ILE A 247 16.09 33.01 -19.24
CA ILE A 247 16.66 32.97 -20.60
C ILE A 247 15.55 32.53 -21.56
N SER A 248 15.26 33.38 -22.56
CA SER A 248 14.15 33.17 -23.49
C SER A 248 14.29 31.84 -24.27
N GLY A 249 13.13 31.24 -24.54
CA GLY A 249 12.95 29.88 -25.06
C GLY A 249 11.58 29.34 -24.61
N ILE A 250 11.19 28.15 -25.06
CA ILE A 250 9.85 27.61 -24.79
C ILE A 250 9.60 27.45 -23.28
N HIS A 251 10.56 26.92 -22.52
CA HIS A 251 10.40 26.77 -21.07
C HIS A 251 10.37 28.13 -20.34
N GLY A 252 11.13 29.13 -20.79
CA GLY A 252 11.05 30.48 -20.21
C GLY A 252 9.69 31.12 -20.42
N ALA A 253 9.07 30.89 -21.59
CA ALA A 253 7.74 31.41 -21.92
C ALA A 253 6.59 30.69 -21.19
N HIS A 254 6.78 29.47 -20.68
CA HIS A 254 5.69 28.69 -20.05
C HIS A 254 5.89 28.45 -18.55
N LEU A 255 7.13 28.40 -18.10
CA LEU A 255 7.55 28.00 -16.75
C LEU A 255 8.48 29.04 -16.10
N GLY A 256 8.65 30.20 -16.75
CA GLY A 256 9.46 31.30 -16.25
C GLY A 256 8.91 31.90 -14.95
N PRO A 257 9.75 32.52 -14.10
CA PRO A 257 9.28 33.20 -12.90
C PRO A 257 8.24 34.27 -13.23
N GLY A 258 7.11 34.24 -12.54
CA GLY A 258 6.02 35.19 -12.72
C GLY A 258 5.10 34.91 -13.92
N VAL A 259 5.39 33.86 -14.71
CA VAL A 259 4.52 33.39 -15.79
C VAL A 259 3.36 32.60 -15.20
N HIS A 260 2.14 32.97 -15.61
CA HIS A 260 0.91 32.26 -15.31
C HIS A 260 0.18 31.98 -16.62
N ILE A 261 -0.15 30.71 -16.85
CA ILE A 261 -0.99 30.28 -17.97
C ILE A 261 -2.30 29.78 -17.39
N ARG A 262 -3.39 30.38 -17.83
CA ARG A 262 -4.75 29.95 -17.51
C ARG A 262 -5.42 29.49 -18.78
N PHE A 263 -6.24 28.46 -18.68
CA PHE A 263 -6.98 27.95 -19.82
C PHE A 263 -8.33 27.42 -19.38
N ALA A 264 -9.26 27.39 -20.34
CA ALA A 264 -10.56 26.74 -20.19
C ALA A 264 -10.64 25.63 -21.24
N ALA A 265 -11.09 24.45 -20.82
CA ALA A 265 -11.33 23.33 -21.72
C ALA A 265 -12.82 23.17 -21.98
N ALA A 266 -13.17 22.81 -23.21
CA ALA A 266 -14.55 22.50 -23.61
C ALA A 266 -14.93 21.03 -23.32
N ASP A 267 -13.95 20.17 -23.07
CA ASP A 267 -14.13 18.75 -22.79
C ASP A 267 -13.38 18.32 -21.52
N ALA A 268 -13.79 17.19 -20.94
CA ALA A 268 -13.22 16.67 -19.70
C ALA A 268 -11.77 16.16 -19.87
N ALA A 269 -11.39 15.68 -21.06
CA ALA A 269 -10.03 15.23 -21.35
C ALA A 269 -9.04 16.40 -21.53
N ARG A 270 -9.53 17.64 -21.58
CA ARG A 270 -8.77 18.88 -21.75
C ARG A 270 -8.01 18.93 -23.07
N GLN A 271 -8.59 18.40 -24.15
CA GLN A 271 -7.97 18.38 -25.48
C GLN A 271 -8.43 19.54 -26.36
N THR A 272 -9.64 20.03 -26.16
CA THR A 272 -10.23 21.18 -26.84
C THR A 272 -10.16 22.36 -25.90
N ILE A 273 -9.20 23.25 -26.17
CA ILE A 273 -8.90 24.41 -25.32
C ILE A 273 -9.28 25.68 -26.10
N PRO A 274 -10.56 26.12 -26.05
CA PRO A 274 -11.01 27.31 -26.79
C PRO A 274 -10.45 28.62 -26.24
N TRP A 275 -9.94 28.64 -25.02
CA TRP A 275 -9.43 29.85 -24.39
C TRP A 275 -8.15 29.59 -23.60
N VAL A 276 -7.17 30.44 -23.83
CA VAL A 276 -5.90 30.49 -23.11
C VAL A 276 -5.58 31.96 -22.82
N GLU A 277 -5.17 32.22 -21.59
CA GLU A 277 -4.64 33.51 -21.14
C GLU A 277 -3.20 33.30 -20.70
N TYR A 278 -2.34 34.16 -21.23
CA TYR A 278 -0.97 34.30 -20.79
C TYR A 278 -0.87 35.52 -19.89
N ARG A 279 -0.07 35.44 -18.83
CA ARG A 279 0.27 36.60 -18.02
C ARG A 279 1.67 36.47 -17.47
N ASN A 280 2.47 37.52 -17.58
CA ASN A 280 3.78 37.61 -16.94
C ASN A 280 3.78 38.75 -15.91
N THR A 281 3.75 38.39 -14.63
CA THR A 281 3.76 39.35 -13.53
C THR A 281 5.09 40.09 -13.36
N ALA A 282 6.18 39.60 -13.94
CA ALA A 282 7.48 40.25 -13.88
C ALA A 282 7.66 41.34 -14.94
N THR A 283 7.05 41.17 -16.13
CA THR A 283 7.14 42.13 -17.24
C THR A 283 5.87 42.96 -17.45
N GLY A 284 4.73 42.48 -16.94
CA GLY A 284 3.41 43.08 -17.17
C GLY A 284 2.70 42.59 -18.44
N ASP A 285 3.30 41.65 -19.17
CA ASP A 285 2.72 41.12 -20.41
C ASP A 285 1.43 40.32 -20.13
N VAL A 286 0.44 40.47 -21.02
CA VAL A 286 -0.85 39.76 -21.02
C VAL A 286 -1.19 39.34 -22.45
#